data_AF-A0AAU0M4N2-F1
#
_entry.id   AF-A0AAU0M4N2-F1
#
_cell.length_a   1.000
_cell.length_b   1.000
_cell.length_c   1.000
_cell.angle_alpha   90.00
_cell.angle_beta   90.00
_cell.angle_gamma   90.00
#
_symmetry.space_group_name_H-M   'P 1'
#
loop_
_entity.id
_entity.type
_entity.pdbx_description
1 polymer ?
#
loop_
_entity_poly.entity_id
_entity_poly.type
_entity_poly.pdbx_seq_one_letter_code
_entity_poly.pdbx_strand_id
1 'polypeptide(L)'
;MTVRAWPAGAPTVRSAAVVAAGVTGVTAVFQLALALGAPWGQAAYGGAVAELPRELRVSSAVAAIVWPLVGLVVLRRAGWRVWAPLPAAALPVASWGIVGLAGLAVVLNAITRSPLERAVWLPVCLVLFTTTLIVARGAGRRHSRGSSTSARTP
;
A
#
# COMPACT_ATOMS: atom_id res chain seq x y z
N MET A 1 33.90 0.26 -21.58
CA MET A 1 32.42 0.32 -21.61
C MET A 1 31.87 -0.35 -20.35
N THR A 2 31.72 0.40 -19.26
CA THR A 2 31.11 -0.10 -18.02
C THR A 2 29.61 0.20 -18.08
N VAL A 3 28.81 -0.84 -18.28
CA VAL A 3 27.36 -0.76 -18.13
C VAL A 3 27.10 -0.35 -16.68
N ARG A 4 26.77 0.92 -16.46
CA ARG A 4 26.37 1.46 -15.17
C ARG A 4 25.09 0.75 -14.76
N ALA A 5 25.23 -0.33 -14.00
CA ALA A 5 24.14 -1.09 -13.44
C ALA A 5 23.20 -0.11 -12.75
N TRP A 6 21.95 -0.06 -13.22
CA TRP A 6 20.91 0.77 -12.65
C TRP A 6 20.83 0.45 -11.14
N PRO A 7 21.05 1.40 -10.22
CA PRO A 7 21.00 1.08 -8.80
C PRO A 7 19.57 0.65 -8.48
N ALA A 8 19.37 -0.66 -8.31
CA ALA A 8 18.16 -1.23 -7.74
C ALA A 8 17.76 -0.42 -6.51
N GLY A 9 16.45 -0.26 -6.25
CA GLY A 9 15.96 0.22 -4.93
C GLY A 9 16.82 -0.39 -3.83
N ALA A 10 17.21 0.39 -2.80
CA ALA A 10 17.93 -0.20 -1.66
C ALA A 10 17.17 -1.47 -1.25
N PRO A 11 17.83 -2.62 -1.01
CA PRO A 11 17.15 -3.91 -0.86
C PRO A 11 15.92 -3.83 0.06
N THR A 12 16.05 -3.11 1.17
CA THR A 12 14.98 -2.79 2.13
C THR A 12 13.74 -2.13 1.51
N VAL A 13 13.90 -1.16 0.60
CA VAL A 13 12.79 -0.47 -0.08
C VAL A 13 12.04 -1.41 -1.01
N ARG A 14 12.77 -2.28 -1.73
CA ARG A 14 12.16 -3.26 -2.62
C ARG A 14 11.41 -4.33 -1.82
N SER A 15 12.01 -4.85 -0.76
CA SER A 15 11.38 -5.82 0.12
C SER A 15 10.13 -5.24 0.80
N ALA A 16 10.21 -4.01 1.33
CA ALA A 16 9.05 -3.33 1.92
C ALA A 16 7.90 -3.17 0.91
N ALA A 17 8.21 -2.84 -0.36
CA ALA A 17 7.17 -2.74 -1.39
C ALA A 17 6.52 -4.09 -1.73
N VAL A 18 7.29 -5.18 -1.71
CA VAL A 18 6.73 -6.54 -1.90
C VAL A 18 5.81 -6.92 -0.74
N VAL A 19 6.20 -6.61 0.50
CA VAL A 19 5.35 -6.85 1.68
C VAL A 19 4.07 -6.03 1.58
N ALA A 20 4.16 -4.73 1.27
CA ALA A 20 3.01 -3.87 1.08
C ALA A 20 2.06 -4.42 -0.01
N ALA A 21 2.61 -4.82 -1.16
CA ALA A 21 1.84 -5.39 -2.25
C ALA A 21 1.15 -6.70 -1.83
N GLY A 22 1.85 -7.59 -1.12
CA GLY A 22 1.29 -8.82 -0.58
C GLY A 22 0.13 -8.57 0.38
N VAL A 23 0.29 -7.63 1.32
CA VAL A 23 -0.76 -7.23 2.25
C VAL A 23 -1.97 -6.69 1.50
N THR A 24 -1.78 -5.75 0.56
CA THR A 24 -2.90 -5.23 -0.24
C THR A 24 -3.56 -6.31 -1.11
N GLY A 25 -2.80 -7.29 -1.60
CA GLY A 25 -3.32 -8.43 -2.35
C GLY A 25 -4.20 -9.34 -1.50
N VAL A 26 -3.75 -9.67 -0.28
CA VAL A 26 -4.57 -10.44 0.68
C VAL A 26 -5.84 -9.66 1.04
N THR A 27 -5.73 -8.35 1.27
CA THR A 27 -6.90 -7.49 1.52
C THR A 27 -7.87 -7.50 0.33
N ALA A 28 -7.36 -7.49 -0.90
CA ALA A 28 -8.19 -7.58 -2.11
C ALA A 28 -8.96 -8.90 -2.19
N VAL A 29 -8.32 -10.03 -1.88
CA VAL A 29 -8.97 -11.35 -1.84
C VAL A 29 -10.05 -11.39 -0.75
N PHE A 30 -9.78 -10.83 0.42
CA PHE A 30 -10.78 -10.70 1.49
C PHE A 30 -11.99 -9.89 1.03
N GLN A 31 -11.77 -8.73 0.40
CA GLN A 31 -12.84 -7.88 -0.13
C GLN A 31 -13.63 -8.57 -1.26
N LEU A 32 -12.96 -9.36 -2.10
CA LEU A 32 -13.63 -10.17 -3.11
C LEU A 32 -14.52 -11.24 -2.47
N ALA A 33 -14.05 -11.93 -1.43
CA ALA A 33 -14.85 -12.91 -0.69
C ALA A 33 -16.10 -12.27 -0.06
N LEU A 34 -15.96 -11.08 0.54
CA LEU A 34 -17.08 -10.30 1.06
C LEU A 34 -18.08 -9.91 -0.03
N ALA A 35 -17.60 -9.45 -1.19
CA ALA A 35 -18.47 -9.14 -2.33
C ALA A 35 -19.25 -10.37 -2.81
N LEU A 36 -18.60 -11.54 -2.82
CA LEU A 36 -19.20 -12.83 -3.16
C LEU A 36 -20.09 -13.41 -2.05
N GLY A 37 -20.16 -12.77 -0.87
CA GLY A 37 -21.10 -13.11 0.20
C GLY A 37 -20.55 -14.02 1.28
N ALA A 38 -19.22 -14.10 1.42
CA ALA A 38 -18.62 -14.81 2.54
C ALA A 38 -19.13 -14.21 3.89
N PRO A 39 -19.42 -15.05 4.90
CA PRO A 39 -19.97 -14.61 6.18
C PRO A 39 -18.89 -14.02 7.11
N TRP A 40 -17.99 -13.20 6.57
CA TRP A 40 -16.88 -12.56 7.27
C TRP A 40 -17.11 -11.07 7.52
N GLY A 41 -18.35 -10.59 7.33
CA GLY A 41 -18.74 -9.22 7.61
C GLY A 41 -18.53 -8.82 9.07
N GLN A 42 -18.49 -9.77 10.02
CA GLN A 42 -18.11 -9.49 11.42
C GLN A 42 -16.70 -8.93 11.57
N ALA A 43 -15.81 -9.23 10.61
CA ALA A 43 -14.45 -8.72 10.55
C ALA A 43 -14.36 -7.46 9.67
N ALA A 44 -15.45 -6.81 9.27
CA ALA A 44 -15.41 -5.63 8.42
C ALA A 44 -16.60 -4.69 8.68
N TYR A 45 -16.51 -3.45 8.19
CA TYR A 45 -17.64 -2.49 8.23
C TYR A 45 -18.28 -2.30 9.62
N GLY A 46 -17.49 -2.37 10.70
CA GLY A 46 -17.91 -2.23 12.09
C GLY A 46 -18.39 -3.52 12.76
N GLY A 47 -18.40 -4.66 12.05
CA GLY A 47 -18.81 -5.96 12.58
C GLY A 47 -20.31 -6.05 12.91
N ALA A 48 -21.17 -5.31 12.22
CA ALA A 48 -22.61 -5.30 12.52
C ALA A 48 -23.32 -6.61 12.10
N VAL A 49 -22.91 -7.20 10.99
CA VAL A 49 -23.56 -8.37 10.38
C VAL A 49 -22.53 -9.33 9.80
N ALA A 50 -22.80 -10.64 9.87
CA ALA A 50 -21.90 -11.65 9.30
C ALA A 50 -21.96 -11.69 7.78
N GLU A 51 -23.16 -11.63 7.21
CA GLU A 51 -23.38 -11.53 5.77
C GLU A 51 -23.70 -10.08 5.39
N LEU A 52 -22.97 -9.58 4.40
CA LEU A 52 -23.08 -8.18 4.01
C LEU A 52 -24.36 -7.92 3.20
N PRO A 53 -25.10 -6.84 3.47
CA PRO A 53 -26.17 -6.38 2.58
C PRO A 53 -25.58 -6.00 1.21
N ARG A 54 -26.43 -5.97 0.18
CA ARG A 54 -26.02 -5.75 -1.22
C ARG A 54 -25.15 -4.50 -1.40
N GLU A 55 -25.48 -3.42 -0.70
CA GLU A 55 -24.75 -2.14 -0.78
C GLU A 55 -23.29 -2.29 -0.33
N LEU A 56 -23.05 -2.97 0.80
CA LEU A 56 -21.70 -3.20 1.30
C LEU A 56 -20.95 -4.22 0.45
N ARG A 57 -21.63 -5.17 -0.19
CA ARG A 57 -21.00 -6.09 -1.16
C ARG A 57 -20.47 -5.34 -2.38
N VAL A 58 -21.19 -4.31 -2.86
CA VAL A 58 -20.70 -3.43 -3.94
C VAL A 58 -19.49 -2.63 -3.48
N SER A 59 -19.52 -2.08 -2.25
CA SER A 59 -18.35 -1.42 -1.65
C SER A 59 -17.13 -2.36 -1.62
N SER A 60 -17.32 -3.61 -1.20
CA SER A 60 -16.26 -4.63 -1.19
C SER A 60 -15.77 -4.96 -2.58
N ALA A 61 -16.64 -5.05 -3.59
CA ALA A 61 -16.24 -5.28 -4.96
C ALA A 61 -15.33 -4.16 -5.49
N VAL A 62 -15.65 -2.90 -5.19
CA VAL A 62 -14.80 -1.75 -5.52
C VAL A 62 -13.47 -1.84 -4.76
N ALA A 63 -13.49 -2.14 -3.46
CA ALA A 63 -12.28 -2.27 -2.66
C ALA A 63 -11.35 -3.38 -3.19
N ALA A 64 -11.91 -4.50 -3.67
CA ALA A 64 -11.15 -5.60 -4.27
C ALA A 64 -10.36 -5.16 -5.52
N ILE A 65 -10.81 -4.12 -6.22
CA ILE A 65 -10.10 -3.52 -7.37
C ILE A 65 -9.10 -2.45 -6.90
N VAL A 66 -9.47 -1.64 -5.91
CA VAL A 66 -8.63 -0.53 -5.43
C VAL A 66 -7.36 -1.03 -4.74
N TRP A 67 -7.44 -2.07 -3.90
CA TRP A 67 -6.29 -2.55 -3.13
C TRP A 67 -5.11 -3.02 -4.01
N PRO A 68 -5.31 -3.82 -5.07
CA PRO A 68 -4.24 -4.16 -6.00
C PRO A 68 -3.63 -2.94 -6.69
N LEU A 69 -4.43 -1.93 -7.05
CA LEU A 69 -3.93 -0.70 -7.66
C LEU A 69 -2.99 0.07 -6.71
N VAL A 70 -3.32 0.12 -5.41
CA VAL A 70 -2.45 0.67 -4.37
C VAL A 70 -1.13 -0.10 -4.32
N GLY A 71 -1.18 -1.44 -4.32
CA GLY A 71 0.01 -2.30 -4.36
C GLY A 71 0.91 -2.02 -5.58
N LEU A 72 0.33 -1.85 -6.76
CA LEU A 72 1.06 -1.53 -8.00
C LEU A 72 1.75 -0.16 -7.93
N VAL A 73 1.08 0.86 -7.38
CA VAL A 73 1.69 2.19 -7.15
C VAL A 73 2.91 2.07 -6.23
N VAL A 74 2.80 1.32 -5.14
CA VAL A 74 3.88 1.11 -4.17
C VAL A 74 5.07 0.35 -4.80
N LEU A 75 4.81 -0.72 -5.55
CA LEU A 75 5.84 -1.46 -6.30
C LEU A 75 6.54 -0.55 -7.31
N ARG A 76 5.78 0.21 -8.09
CA ARG A 76 6.31 1.15 -9.09
C ARG A 76 7.19 2.21 -8.43
N ARG A 77 6.76 2.76 -7.29
CA ARG A 77 7.54 3.74 -6.51
C ARG A 77 8.88 3.18 -6.03
N ALA A 78 8.93 1.89 -5.67
CA ALA A 78 10.15 1.20 -5.26
C ALA A 78 11.07 0.79 -6.42
N GLY A 79 10.70 1.10 -7.66
CA GLY A 79 11.52 0.86 -8.85
C GLY A 79 11.35 -0.54 -9.45
N TRP A 80 10.22 -1.19 -9.20
CA TRP A 80 9.80 -2.38 -9.95
C TRP A 80 9.28 -2.00 -11.35
N ARG A 81 9.52 -2.86 -12.33
CA ARG A 81 9.05 -2.70 -13.72
C ARG A 81 7.67 -3.34 -13.87
N VAL A 82 6.67 -2.71 -13.24
CA VAL A 82 5.26 -3.11 -13.34
C VAL A 82 4.45 -1.96 -13.95
N TRP A 83 3.27 -2.27 -14.49
CA TRP A 83 2.30 -1.23 -14.84
C TRP A 83 1.74 -0.58 -13.57
N ALA A 84 1.39 0.70 -13.64
CA ALA A 84 0.72 1.43 -12.56
C ALA A 84 -0.28 2.42 -13.15
N PRO A 85 -1.39 2.72 -12.47
CA PRO A 85 -2.45 3.60 -12.96
C PRO A 85 -2.08 5.09 -12.95
N LEU A 86 -0.84 5.44 -12.63
CA LEU A 86 -0.38 6.83 -12.45
C LEU A 86 0.91 7.09 -13.22
N PRO A 87 1.10 8.32 -13.77
CA PRO A 87 2.37 8.71 -14.38
C PRO A 87 3.49 8.77 -13.34
N ALA A 88 4.73 8.57 -13.78
CA ALA A 88 5.89 8.49 -12.90
C ALA A 88 6.07 9.74 -12.01
N ALA A 89 5.70 10.92 -12.52
CA ALA A 89 5.76 12.19 -11.79
C ALA A 89 4.79 12.27 -10.61
N ALA A 90 3.66 11.55 -10.65
CA ALA A 90 2.66 11.54 -9.59
C ALA A 90 2.97 10.53 -8.47
N LEU A 91 3.81 9.52 -8.72
CA LEU A 91 4.13 8.47 -7.76
C LEU A 91 4.64 8.98 -6.40
N PRO A 92 5.51 10.02 -6.31
CA PRO A 92 5.95 10.55 -5.02
C PRO A 92 4.79 11.06 -4.16
N VAL A 93 3.89 11.86 -4.75
CA VAL A 93 2.74 12.44 -4.07
C VAL A 93 1.74 11.35 -3.69
N ALA A 94 1.42 10.46 -4.63
CA ALA A 94 0.51 9.34 -4.39
C ALA A 94 1.01 8.42 -3.26
N SER A 95 2.31 8.15 -3.20
CA SER A 95 2.90 7.31 -2.14
C SER A 95 2.76 7.95 -0.76
N TRP A 96 2.93 9.27 -0.65
CA TRP A 96 2.69 9.98 0.61
C TRP A 96 1.21 10.04 0.97
N GLY A 97 0.31 10.15 -0.02
CA GLY A 97 -1.12 10.00 0.19
C GLY A 97 -1.49 8.64 0.77
N ILE A 98 -0.92 7.56 0.21
CA ILE A 98 -1.09 6.19 0.73
C ILE A 98 -0.57 6.07 2.16
N VAL A 99 0.59 6.66 2.48
CA VAL A 99 1.12 6.71 3.85
C VAL A 99 0.15 7.43 4.80
N GLY A 100 -0.40 8.57 4.39
CA GLY A 100 -1.38 9.32 5.19
C GLY A 100 -2.63 8.51 5.46
N LEU A 101 -3.20 7.87 4.43
CA LEU A 101 -4.36 6.99 4.56
C LEU A 101 -4.08 5.77 5.43
N ALA A 102 -2.91 5.14 5.29
CA ALA A 102 -2.52 4.00 6.12
C ALA A 102 -2.33 4.41 7.59
N GLY A 103 -1.75 5.59 7.84
CA GLY A 103 -1.61 6.15 9.18
C GLY A 103 -2.97 6.44 9.82
N LEU A 104 -3.89 7.04 9.06
CA LEU A 104 -5.28 7.23 9.50
C LEU A 104 -5.95 5.87 9.79
N ALA A 105 -5.76 4.88 8.93
CA ALA A 105 -6.31 3.54 9.13
C ALA A 105 -5.76 2.87 10.40
N VAL A 106 -4.48 3.06 10.74
CA VAL A 106 -3.92 2.59 12.03
C VAL A 106 -4.70 3.20 13.20
N VAL A 107 -4.92 4.52 13.19
CA VAL A 107 -5.65 5.21 14.27
C VAL A 107 -7.08 4.69 14.38
N LEU A 108 -7.81 4.65 13.26
CA LEU A 108 -9.21 4.20 13.22
C LEU A 108 -9.35 2.74 13.69
N ASN A 109 -8.44 1.85 13.29
CA ASN A 109 -8.46 0.45 13.70
C ASN A 109 -7.92 0.23 15.13
N ALA A 110 -7.14 1.16 15.68
CA ALA A 110 -6.75 1.11 17.08
C ALA A 110 -7.91 1.46 18.02
N ILE A 111 -8.75 2.42 17.62
CA ILE A 111 -9.88 2.93 18.41
C ILE A 111 -11.21 2.20 18.14
N THR A 112 -11.26 1.26 17.19
CA THR A 112 -12.50 0.50 16.91
C THR A 112 -12.97 -0.23 18.17
N ARG A 113 -14.29 -0.27 18.35
CA ARG A 113 -14.94 -0.97 19.47
C ARG A 113 -15.01 -2.49 19.24
N SER A 114 -14.89 -2.94 17.99
CA SER A 114 -14.91 -4.37 17.65
C SER A 114 -13.56 -5.02 17.97
N PRO A 115 -13.50 -5.98 18.91
CA PRO A 115 -12.24 -6.64 19.26
C PRO A 115 -11.70 -7.49 18.09
N LEU A 116 -12.60 -8.07 17.29
CA LEU A 116 -12.23 -8.85 16.11
C LEU A 116 -11.60 -7.95 15.03
N GLU A 117 -12.23 -6.82 14.73
CA GLU A 117 -11.67 -5.87 13.76
C GLU A 117 -10.32 -5.34 14.22
N ARG A 118 -10.20 -4.99 15.51
CA ARG A 118 -8.93 -4.52 16.07
C ARG A 118 -7.85 -5.59 15.96
N ALA A 119 -8.16 -6.85 16.28
CA ALA A 119 -7.19 -7.95 16.22
C ALA A 119 -6.71 -8.23 14.79
N VAL A 120 -7.55 -8.06 13.78
CA VAL A 120 -7.22 -8.32 12.37
C VAL A 120 -6.60 -7.10 11.68
N TRP A 121 -7.27 -5.95 11.75
CA TRP A 121 -6.94 -4.80 10.93
C TRP A 121 -5.86 -3.91 11.51
N LEU A 122 -5.76 -3.78 12.83
CA LEU A 122 -4.67 -2.99 13.41
C LEU A 122 -3.27 -3.50 12.97
N PRO A 123 -2.94 -4.81 13.08
CA PRO A 123 -1.65 -5.29 12.61
C PRO A 123 -1.49 -5.14 11.09
N VAL A 124 -2.54 -5.38 10.30
CA VAL A 124 -2.52 -5.16 8.84
C VAL A 124 -2.20 -3.70 8.50
N CYS A 125 -2.88 -2.74 9.14
CA CYS A 125 -2.65 -1.32 8.95
C CYS A 125 -1.26 -0.90 9.40
N LEU A 126 -0.73 -1.44 10.51
CA LEU A 126 0.63 -1.15 10.99
C LEU A 126 1.69 -1.64 10.00
N VAL A 127 1.54 -2.86 9.47
CA VAL A 127 2.44 -3.39 8.44
C VAL A 127 2.37 -2.53 7.18
N LEU A 128 1.16 -2.18 6.73
CA LEU A 128 0.99 -1.34 5.54
C LEU A 128 1.57 0.06 5.73
N PHE A 129 1.32 0.70 6.88
CA PHE A 129 1.86 2.02 7.20
C PHE A 129 3.39 2.02 7.23
N THR A 130 3.99 1.08 7.95
CA THR A 130 5.46 1.00 8.09
C THR A 130 6.13 0.73 6.74
N THR A 131 5.62 -0.22 5.96
CA THR A 131 6.19 -0.59 4.66
C THR A 131 6.04 0.55 3.63
N THR A 132 4.86 1.17 3.55
CA THR A 132 4.63 2.31 2.64
C THR A 132 5.46 3.53 3.03
N LEU A 133 5.67 3.77 4.33
CA LEU A 133 6.52 4.85 4.83
C LEU A 133 8.00 4.64 4.46
N ILE A 134 8.50 3.40 4.54
CA ILE A 134 9.85 3.03 4.07
C ILE A 134 9.99 3.32 2.58
N VAL A 135 9.00 2.94 1.76
CA VAL A 135 9.00 3.15 0.31
C VAL A 135 8.97 4.65 -0.03
N ALA A 136 8.08 5.42 0.59
CA ALA A 136 7.94 6.85 0.34
C ALA A 136 9.25 7.61 0.64
N ARG A 137 9.91 7.30 1.76
CA ARG A 137 11.19 7.92 2.15
C ARG A 137 12.37 7.45 1.30
N GLY A 138 12.45 6.16 1.01
CA GLY A 138 13.57 5.57 0.25
C GLY A 138 13.65 6.03 -1.20
N ALA A 139 12.50 6.36 -1.81
CA ALA A 139 12.44 6.80 -3.19
C ALA A 139 12.73 8.32 -3.37
N GLY A 140 12.64 9.13 -2.31
CA GLY A 140 13.00 10.56 -2.33
C GLY A 140 14.51 10.82 -2.36
N ARG A 141 15.31 9.97 -1.69
CA ARG A 141 16.79 10.08 -1.62
C ARG A 141 17.52 9.92 -2.97
N ARG A 142 16.80 9.52 -4.03
CA ARG A 142 17.36 9.33 -5.38
C ARG A 142 17.50 10.64 -6.16
N HIS A 143 16.64 11.62 -5.90
CA HIS A 143 16.71 12.91 -6.60
C HIS A 143 17.86 13.79 -6.09
N SER A 144 18.16 13.75 -4.80
CA SER A 144 19.18 14.60 -4.17
C SER A 144 20.63 14.17 -4.39
N ARG A 145 20.90 12.93 -4.83
CA ARG A 145 22.26 12.47 -5.18
C ARG A 145 22.68 12.81 -6.61
N GLY A 146 21.75 13.21 -7.48
CA GLY A 146 22.05 13.55 -8.87
C GLY A 146 22.58 14.98 -9.07
N SER A 147 22.23 15.90 -8.17
CA SER A 147 22.57 17.33 -8.28
C SER A 147 23.96 17.68 -7.72
N SER A 148 24.55 16.84 -6.86
CA SER A 148 25.83 17.12 -6.20
C SER A 148 27.07 16.74 -7.00
N THR A 149 26.91 16.10 -8.16
CA THR A 149 28.02 15.56 -8.96
C THR A 149 28.41 16.46 -10.14
N SER A 150 27.56 17.41 -10.56
CA SER A 150 27.88 18.30 -11.69
C SER A 150 28.68 19.56 -11.30
N ALA A 151 28.97 19.77 -10.02
CA ALA A 151 29.68 20.96 -9.52
C ALA A 151 31.16 20.71 -9.19
N ARG A 152 31.71 19.56 -9.60
CA ARG A 152 33.13 19.22 -9.42
C ARG A 152 33.75 18.77 -10.73
N THR A 153 34.04 19.74 -11.57
CA THR A 153 35.17 19.69 -12.51
C THR A 153 35.77 21.10 -12.56
N PRO A 154 37.11 21.20 -12.56
CA PRO A 154 37.88 22.39 -12.19
C PRO A 154 37.70 23.57 -13.15
#